data_AF-F3FG75-F1
#
_entry.id   AF-F3FG75-F1
#
_cell.length_a   1.000
_cell.length_b   1.000
_cell.length_c   1.000
_cell.angle_alpha   90.00
_cell.angle_beta   90.00
_cell.angle_gamma   90.00
#
_symmetry.space_group_name_H-M   'P 1'
#
loop_
_entity.id
_entity.type
_entity.pdbx_description
1 polymer ?
#
loop_
_entity_poly.entity_id
_entity_poly.type
_entity_poly.pdbx_seq_one_letter_code
_entity_poly.pdbx_strand_id
1 'polypeptide(L)' 'MNKSELIDAIAASADIPKAAAGRALDAVIESVTGALKAGDSVVLVGFGTFSVTDRPARIGRNP' A
#
# COMPACT_ATOMS: atom_id res chain seq x y z
N MET A 1 2.74 -15.02 0.11
CA MET A 1 3.37 -13.70 -0.06
C MET A 1 3.10 -12.83 1.15
N ASN A 2 4.00 -12.89 2.13
CA ASN A 2 4.08 -11.94 3.23
C ASN A 2 5.06 -10.78 2.88
N LYS A 3 5.25 -9.82 3.79
CA LYS A 3 6.13 -8.66 3.55
C LYS A 3 7.57 -9.07 3.22
N SER A 4 8.13 -10.03 3.92
CA SER A 4 9.51 -10.50 3.70
C SER A 4 9.66 -11.19 2.35
N GLU A 5 8.71 -12.04 1.98
CA GLU A 5 8.66 -12.69 0.66
C GLU A 5 8.55 -11.66 -0.48
N LEU A 6 7.80 -10.57 -0.26
CA LEU A 6 7.69 -9.48 -1.23
C LEU A 6 9.00 -8.69 -1.37
N ILE A 7 9.71 -8.41 -0.28
CA ILE A 7 11.02 -7.76 -0.31
C ILE A 7 12.03 -8.61 -1.08
N ASP A 8 12.02 -9.91 -0.85
CA ASP A 8 12.90 -10.85 -1.55
C ASP A 8 12.60 -10.89 -3.05
N ALA A 9 11.31 -10.90 -3.44
CA ALA A 9 10.90 -10.83 -4.83
C ALA A 9 11.30 -9.51 -5.51
N ILE A 10 11.16 -8.37 -4.81
CA ILE A 10 11.58 -7.06 -5.32
C ILE A 10 13.10 -7.00 -5.50
N ALA A 11 13.85 -7.45 -4.49
CA ALA A 11 15.31 -7.46 -4.52
C ALA A 11 15.83 -8.28 -5.70
N ALA A 12 15.27 -9.48 -5.91
CA ALA A 12 15.64 -10.35 -7.02
C ALA A 12 15.24 -9.78 -8.39
N SER A 13 14.04 -9.21 -8.50
CA SER A 13 13.51 -8.74 -9.79
C SER A 13 14.10 -7.40 -10.23
N ALA A 14 14.45 -6.53 -9.29
CA ALA A 14 15.03 -5.21 -9.57
C ALA A 14 16.56 -5.18 -9.46
N ASP A 15 17.20 -6.32 -9.13
CA ASP A 15 18.64 -6.45 -8.91
C ASP A 15 19.21 -5.42 -7.93
N ILE A 16 18.56 -5.31 -6.77
CA ILE A 16 18.96 -4.38 -5.70
C ILE A 16 19.17 -5.12 -4.38
N PRO A 17 20.01 -4.59 -3.46
CA PRO A 17 20.17 -5.18 -2.14
C PRO A 17 18.84 -5.28 -1.38
N LYS A 18 18.63 -6.36 -0.62
CA LYS A 18 17.42 -6.56 0.19
C LYS A 18 17.10 -5.36 1.10
N ALA A 19 18.12 -4.72 1.67
CA ALA A 19 17.96 -3.52 2.48
C ALA A 19 17.44 -2.30 1.68
N ALA A 20 17.77 -2.19 0.40
CA ALA A 20 17.22 -1.17 -0.48
C ALA A 20 15.77 -1.51 -0.88
N ALA A 21 15.49 -2.77 -1.21
CA ALA A 21 14.14 -3.24 -1.51
C ALA A 21 13.18 -3.05 -0.33
N GLY A 22 13.61 -3.35 0.90
CA GLY A 22 12.84 -3.10 2.11
C GLY A 22 12.48 -1.62 2.28
N ARG A 23 13.47 -0.73 2.17
CA ARG A 23 13.26 0.72 2.24
C ARG A 23 12.32 1.23 1.14
N ALA A 24 12.45 0.70 -0.08
CA ALA A 24 11.58 1.09 -1.19
C ALA A 24 10.12 0.68 -0.92
N LEU A 25 9.89 -0.55 -0.44
CA LEU A 25 8.55 -1.02 -0.09
C LEU A 25 7.93 -0.19 1.04
N ASP A 26 8.72 0.12 2.08
CA ASP A 26 8.26 0.95 3.20
C ASP A 26 7.89 2.37 2.73
N ALA A 27 8.72 2.98 1.89
CA ALA A 27 8.45 4.31 1.34
C ALA A 27 7.17 4.35 0.49
N VAL A 28 6.89 3.29 -0.28
CA VAL A 28 5.63 3.17 -1.05
C VAL A 28 4.43 3.10 -0.10
N ILE A 29 4.49 2.25 0.92
CA ILE A 29 3.38 2.09 1.89
C ILE A 29 3.14 3.41 2.62
N GLU A 30 4.19 4.10 3.05
CA GLU A 30 4.08 5.38 3.75
C GLU A 30 3.50 6.47 2.85
N SER A 31 3.99 6.59 1.61
CA SER A 31 3.50 7.58 0.65
C SER A 31 2.03 7.37 0.31
N VAL A 32 1.62 6.13 0.05
CA VAL A 32 0.22 5.78 -0.21
C VAL A 32 -0.63 6.09 1.02
N THR A 33 -0.17 5.72 2.21
CA THR A 33 -0.89 6.01 3.47
C THR A 33 -1.06 7.50 3.70
N GLY A 34 -0.02 8.30 3.42
CA GLY A 34 -0.06 9.75 3.52
C GLY A 34 -1.08 10.38 2.58
N ALA A 35 -1.06 9.99 1.30
CA ALA A 35 -2.02 10.46 0.31
C ALA A 35 -3.47 10.11 0.70
N LEU A 36 -3.71 8.86 1.13
CA LEU A 36 -5.04 8.41 1.57
C LEU A 36 -5.53 9.17 2.82
N LYS A 37 -4.64 9.51 3.75
CA LYS A 37 -4.99 10.34 4.92
C LYS A 37 -5.37 11.77 4.54
N ALA A 38 -4.77 12.32 3.47
CA ALA A 38 -5.12 13.63 2.95
C ALA A 38 -6.46 13.63 2.19
N GLY A 39 -7.04 12.46 1.93
CA GLY A 39 -8.25 12.31 1.11
C GLY A 39 -7.96 12.14 -0.39
N ASP A 40 -6.68 12.09 -0.78
CA ASP A 40 -6.28 11.93 -2.16
C ASP A 40 -6.46 10.48 -2.63
N SER A 41 -6.61 10.31 -3.95
CA SER A 41 -6.59 8.99 -4.59
C SER A 41 -5.23 8.72 -5.23
N VAL A 42 -4.73 7.50 -5.05
CA VAL A 42 -3.48 7.02 -5.64
C VAL A 42 -3.79 6.00 -6.72
N VAL A 43 -3.37 6.27 -7.95
CA VAL A 43 -3.51 5.37 -9.10
C VAL A 43 -2.15 4.76 -9.42
N LEU A 44 -2.03 3.44 -9.30
CA LEU A 44 -0.86 2.66 -9.69
C LEU A 44 -1.22 1.82 -10.92
N VAL A 45 -0.83 2.30 -12.11
CA VAL A 45 -1.14 1.65 -13.39
C VAL A 45 -0.62 0.20 -13.39
N GLY A 46 -1.48 -0.74 -13.76
CA GLY A 46 -1.14 -2.17 -13.76
C GLY A 46 -1.25 -2.87 -12.40
N PHE A 47 -1.59 -2.15 -11.34
CA PHE A 47 -1.82 -2.74 -10.01
C PHE A 47 -3.21 -2.42 -9.46
N GLY A 48 -3.55 -1.13 -9.36
CA GLY A 48 -4.86 -0.73 -8.84
C GLY A 48 -4.97 0.73 -8.49
N THR A 49 -6.17 1.12 -8.05
CA THR A 49 -6.47 2.46 -7.53
C THR A 49 -6.84 2.36 -6.06
N PHE A 50 -6.24 3.22 -5.24
CA PHE A 50 -6.49 3.34 -3.81
C PHE A 50 -7.17 4.68 -3.54
N SER A 51 -8.23 4.67 -2.76
CA SER A 51 -8.96 5.87 -2.35
C SER A 51 -9.63 5.63 -1.02
N VAL A 52 -9.77 6.67 -0.21
CA VAL A 52 -10.62 6.64 0.97
C VAL A 52 -12.01 7.15 0.62
N THR A 53 -13.02 6.65 1.32
CA THR A 53 -14.40 7.11 1.17
C THR A 53 -14.99 7.22 2.55
N ASP A 54 -15.52 8.41 2.87
CA ASP A 54 -16.23 8.59 4.13
C ASP A 54 -17.56 7.84 4.06
N ARG A 55 -17.82 7.03 5.08
CA ARG A 55 -19.05 6.24 5.19
C ARG A 55 -19.80 6.72 6.42
N PRO A 56 -21.01 7.29 6.24
CA PRO A 56 -21.77 7.80 7.37
C PRO A 56 -22.15 6.66 8.33
N ALA A 57 -22.23 6.99 9.62
CA ALA A 57 -22.71 6.06 10.62
C ALA A 57 -24.11 5.54 10.25
N ARG A 58 -24.33 4.23 10.43
CA ARG A 58 -25.63 3.58 10.21
C ARG A 58 -26.06 2.84 11.47
N ILE A 59 -27.36 2.75 11.68
CA ILE A 59 -27.94 2.01 12.80
C ILE A 59 -27.70 0.51 12.54
N GLY A 60 -26.91 -0.12 13.41
CA GLY A 60 -26.73 -1.57 13.40
C GLY A 60 -28.00 -2.28 13.86
N ARG A 61 -28.29 -3.44 13.26
CA ARG A 61 -29.31 -4.37 13.75
C ARG A 61 -28.61 -5.60 14.32
N ASN A 62 -29.08 -6.10 15.45
CA ASN A 62 -28.58 -7.35 16.06
C ASN A 62 -29.12 -8.54 15.24
N PRO A 63 -28.25 -9.36 14.63
CA PRO A 63 -28.66 -10.52 13.84
C PRO A 63 -29.27 -11.65 14.68
#